data_AF-A0A0L6JMV6-F1
#
_entry.id   AF-A0A0L6JMV6-F1
#
_cell.length_a   1.000
_cell.length_b   1.000
_cell.length_c   1.000
_cell.angle_alpha   90.00
_cell.angle_beta   90.00
_cell.angle_gamma   90.00
#
_symmetry.space_group_name_H-M   'P 1'
#
loop_
_entity.id
_entity.type
_entity.pdbx_description
1 polymer ?
#
loop_
_entity_poly.entity_id
_entity_poly.type
_entity_poly.pdbx_seq_one_letter_code
_entity_poly.pdbx_strand_id
1 'polypeptide(L)'
;MKVDIEDRYPQAVINVEDESLEPGDKKIISSGKEGVLVKVSLQTEKEGIVVDKKVLYKQKYKPADSIVQIGGAGNNDNNSPK
;
A
#
# COMPACT_ATOMS: atom_id res chain seq x y z
N MET A 1 -19.10 6.65 19.51
CA MET A 1 -17.75 7.05 19.04
C MET A 1 -17.73 7.00 17.52
N LYS A 2 -17.04 7.94 16.88
CA LYS A 2 -16.86 8.00 15.43
C LYS A 2 -15.40 7.78 15.09
N VAL A 3 -15.14 6.95 14.09
CA VAL A 3 -13.81 6.69 13.54
C VAL A 3 -13.77 7.27 12.14
N ASP A 4 -12.85 8.19 11.90
CA ASP A 4 -12.62 8.83 10.61
C ASP A 4 -11.22 8.44 10.10
N ILE A 5 -11.09 8.13 8.81
CA ILE A 5 -9.78 8.14 8.13
C ILE A 5 -9.57 9.55 7.62
N GLU A 6 -8.61 10.27 8.20
CA GLU A 6 -8.29 11.66 7.79
C GLU A 6 -7.45 11.67 6.53
N ASP A 7 -6.45 10.79 6.45
CA ASP A 7 -5.53 10.70 5.31
C ASP A 7 -5.20 9.24 5.00
N ARG A 8 -4.84 9.00 3.73
CA ARG A 8 -4.28 7.75 3.22
C ARG A 8 -2.86 7.98 2.77
N TYR A 9 -1.98 7.04 3.08
CA TYR A 9 -0.58 7.06 2.66
C TYR A 9 -0.38 5.92 1.68
N PRO A 10 -0.11 6.21 0.39
CA PRO A 10 0.06 5.16 -0.61
C PRO A 10 1.27 4.29 -0.26
N GLN A 11 1.15 3.01 -0.58
CA GLN A 11 2.27 2.08 -0.57
C GLN A 11 3.18 2.31 -1.78
N ALA A 12 4.48 2.08 -1.62
CA ALA A 12 5.37 1.98 -2.77
C ALA A 12 5.24 0.61 -3.44
N VAL A 13 5.69 0.53 -4.70
CA VAL A 13 5.88 -0.74 -5.41
C VAL A 13 7.38 -0.95 -5.57
N ILE A 14 7.90 -1.99 -4.94
CA ILE A 14 9.29 -2.40 -5.01
C ILE A 14 9.39 -3.52 -6.04
N ASN A 15 10.10 -3.26 -7.13
CA ASN A 15 10.43 -4.27 -8.12
C ASN A 15 11.77 -4.92 -7.76
N VAL A 16 11.80 -6.24 -7.74
CA VAL A 16 13.00 -7.04 -7.47
C VAL A 16 13.22 -7.96 -8.66
N GLU A 17 14.43 -7.98 -9.21
CA GLU A 17 14.76 -8.91 -10.29
C GLU A 17 14.79 -10.35 -9.76
N ASP A 18 14.24 -11.26 -10.54
CA ASP A 18 14.27 -12.71 -10.28
C ASP A 18 14.69 -13.43 -11.55
N GLU A 19 15.92 -13.94 -11.56
CA GLU A 19 16.51 -14.66 -12.70
C GLU A 19 15.83 -16.02 -12.96
N SER A 20 15.00 -16.51 -12.05
CA SER A 20 14.21 -17.73 -12.25
C SER A 20 12.92 -17.49 -13.04
N LEU A 21 12.50 -16.23 -13.22
CA LEU A 21 11.36 -15.86 -14.05
C LEU A 21 11.82 -15.56 -15.48
N GLU A 22 11.00 -15.93 -16.47
CA GLU A 22 11.29 -15.63 -17.86
C GLU A 22 11.29 -14.10 -18.11
N PRO A 23 12.11 -13.60 -19.06
CA PRO A 23 12.14 -12.17 -19.36
C PRO A 23 10.75 -11.60 -19.70
N GLY A 24 10.33 -10.60 -18.93
CA GLY A 24 9.01 -9.97 -19.07
C GLY A 24 7.94 -10.52 -18.13
N ASP A 25 8.16 -11.67 -17.50
CA ASP A 25 7.25 -12.21 -16.50
C ASP A 25 7.27 -11.38 -15.21
N LYS A 26 6.11 -11.34 -14.54
CA LYS A 26 5.95 -10.65 -13.26
C LYS A 26 5.21 -11.53 -12.27
N LYS A 27 5.67 -11.52 -11.02
CA LYS A 27 5.03 -12.23 -9.92
C LYS A 27 4.86 -11.30 -8.73
N ILE A 28 3.62 -11.10 -8.29
CA ILE A 28 3.34 -10.33 -7.07
C ILE A 28 3.63 -11.24 -5.86
N ILE A 29 4.58 -10.82 -5.03
CA ILE A 29 4.96 -11.53 -3.80
C ILE A 29 4.26 -10.94 -2.59
N SER A 30 4.07 -9.62 -2.58
CA SER A 30 3.25 -8.92 -1.60
C SER A 30 2.43 -7.86 -2.31
N SER A 31 1.12 -7.84 -2.08
CA SER A 31 0.27 -6.78 -2.62
C SER A 31 0.44 -5.46 -1.88
N GLY A 32 1.08 -5.44 -0.71
CA GLY A 32 1.19 -4.25 0.13
C GLY A 32 -0.16 -3.79 0.70
N LYS A 33 -0.16 -2.69 1.45
CA LYS A 33 -1.35 -2.02 1.99
C LYS A 33 -1.06 -0.55 2.26
N GLU A 34 -2.02 0.32 1.95
CA GLU A 34 -1.95 1.73 2.30
C GLU A 34 -1.86 1.94 3.82
N GLY A 35 -1.07 2.93 4.21
CA GLY A 35 -1.12 3.49 5.55
C GLY A 35 -2.33 4.40 5.69
N VAL A 36 -2.77 4.63 6.93
CA VAL A 36 -3.90 5.54 7.22
C VAL A 36 -3.63 6.36 8.47
N LEU A 37 -4.09 7.62 8.46
CA LEU A 37 -4.23 8.41 9.68
C LEU A 37 -5.66 8.25 10.19
N VAL A 38 -5.82 7.52 11.29
CA VAL A 38 -7.11 7.29 11.94
C VAL A 38 -7.30 8.33 13.03
N LYS A 39 -8.49 8.95 13.05
CA LYS A 39 -8.96 9.80 14.14
C LYS A 39 -10.18 9.17 14.79
N VAL A 40 -10.15 9.04 16.12
CA VAL A 40 -11.27 8.56 16.91
C VAL A 40 -11.81 9.72 17.75
N SER A 41 -13.11 9.98 17.64
CA SER A 41 -13.80 11.05 18.37
C SER A 41 -14.99 10.51 19.15
N LEU A 42 -15.22 11.05 20.35
CA LEU A 42 -16.52 10.96 21.00
C LEU A 42 -17.41 12.06 20.41
N GLN A 43 -18.64 11.69 20.05
CA GLN A 43 -19.63 12.63 19.54
C GLN A 43 -20.90 12.48 20.38
N THR A 44 -21.47 13.61 20.75
CA THR A 44 -22.78 13.69 21.40
C THR A 44 -23.76 14.21 20.37
N GLU A 45 -24.84 13.46 20.16
CA GLU A 45 -25.89 13.82 19.21
C GLU A 45 -27.19 14.13 19.94
N LYS A 46 -27.87 15.17 19.48
CA LYS A 46 -29.23 15.50 19.89
C LYS A 46 -30.09 15.64 18.63
N GLU A 47 -31.15 14.84 18.54
CA GLU A 47 -32.06 14.86 17.38
C GLU A 47 -31.34 14.64 16.03
N GLY A 48 -30.29 13.80 16.04
CA GLY A 48 -29.48 13.50 14.86
C GLY A 48 -28.44 14.57 14.48
N ILE A 49 -28.33 15.65 15.27
CA ILE A 49 -27.34 16.70 15.08
C ILE A 49 -26.20 16.50 16.07
N VAL A 50 -24.96 16.48 15.59
CA VAL A 50 -23.76 16.46 16.45
C VAL A 50 -23.64 17.81 17.16
N VAL A 51 -23.85 17.82 18.48
CA VAL A 51 -23.81 19.02 19.32
C VAL A 51 -22.50 19.18 20.09
N ASP A 52 -21.75 18.09 20.26
CA ASP A 52 -20.39 18.13 20.83
C ASP A 52 -19.49 17.09 20.16
N LYS A 53 -18.20 17.42 20.05
CA LYS A 53 -17.18 16.53 19.50
C LYS A 53 -15.87 16.69 20.26
N LYS A 54 -15.41 15.60 20.86
CA LYS A 54 -14.09 15.50 21.50
C LYS A 54 -13.22 14.48 20.79
N VAL A 55 -12.06 14.91 20.30
CA VAL A 55 -11.05 13.98 19.77
C VAL A 55 -10.44 13.21 20.92
N LEU A 56 -10.45 11.89 20.83
CA LEU A 56 -9.89 11.00 21.85
C LEU A 56 -8.49 10.52 21.44
N TYR A 57 -8.29 10.25 20.16
CA TYR A 57 -7.06 9.63 19.67
C TYR A 57 -6.82 9.93 18.19
N LYS A 58 -5.55 10.06 17.83
CA LYS A 58 -5.08 10.04 16.45
C LYS A 58 -3.91 9.08 16.33
N GLN A 59 -3.92 8.27 15.27
CA GLN A 59 -2.85 7.32 15.01
C GLN A 59 -2.58 7.16 13.55
N LYS A 60 -1.29 7.23 13.23
CA LYS A 60 -0.79 6.87 11.92
C LYS A 60 -0.42 5.39 11.90
N TYR A 61 -0.99 4.66 10.96
CA TYR A 61 -0.54 3.34 10.53
C TYR A 61 0.29 3.52 9.28
N LYS A 62 1.52 2.99 9.28
CA LYS A 62 2.43 3.10 8.13
C LYS A 62 1.96 2.19 6.99
N PRO A 63 2.20 2.58 5.72
CA PRO A 63 1.98 1.68 4.59
C PRO A 63 2.93 0.47 4.69
N ALA A 64 2.51 -0.63 4.08
CA ALA A 64 3.34 -1.77 3.75
C ALA A 64 3.49 -1.82 2.24
N ASP A 65 4.73 -1.87 1.75
CA ASP A 65 4.98 -1.80 0.31
C ASP A 65 4.59 -3.08 -0.42
N SER A 66 4.23 -2.92 -1.69
CA SER A 66 4.03 -4.03 -2.61
C SER A 66 5.40 -4.52 -3.08
N ILE A 67 5.56 -5.83 -3.20
CA ILE A 67 6.77 -6.46 -3.74
C ILE A 67 6.39 -7.24 -4.98
N VAL A 68 7.01 -6.89 -6.10
CA VAL A 68 6.81 -7.55 -7.39
C VAL A 68 8.17 -8.06 -7.87
N GLN A 69 8.26 -9.36 -8.11
CA GLN A 69 9.39 -9.94 -8.81
C GLN A 69 9.20 -9.78 -10.31
N ILE A 70 10.25 -9.38 -11.00
CA ILE A 70 10.28 -9.23 -12.46
C ILE A 70 11.38 -10.11 -13.03
N GLY A 71 11.07 -10.86 -14.09
CA GLY A 71 12.07 -11.61 -14.84
C GLY A 71 13.09 -10.64 -15.43
N GLY A 72 14.37 -10.94 -15.19
CA GLY A 72 15.47 -10.12 -15.69
C GLY A 72 15.41 -9.96 -17.21
N ALA A 73 15.96 -8.86 -17.72
CA ALA A 73 16.17 -8.72 -19.16
C ALA A 73 17.27 -9.72 -19.55
N GLY A 74 16.88 -10.93 -19.97
CA GLY A 74 17.81 -11.95 -20.44
C GLY A 74 18.82 -11.31 -21.40
N ASN A 75 20.12 -11.55 -21.17
CA ASN A 75 21.14 -11.15 -22.12
C ASN A 75 20.78 -11.78 -23.47
N ASN A 76 20.30 -10.96 -24.40
CA ASN A 76 20.14 -11.33 -25.79
C ASN A 76 21.53 -11.44 -26.41
N ASP A 77 22.29 -12.45 -26.00
CA ASP A 77 23.49 -12.87 -26.72
C ASP A 77 23.01 -13.59 -27.98
N ASN A 78 22.61 -12.78 -28.96
CA ASN A 78 22.53 -13.16 -30.36
C ASN A 78 23.94 -13.61 -30.79
N ASN A 79 24.24 -14.90 -30.61
CA ASN A 79 25.37 -15.52 -31.26
C ASN A 79 24.92 -16.79 -31.98
N SER A 80 24.25 -16.60 -33.11
CA SER A 80 24.33 -17.58 -34.20
C SER A 80 25.66 -17.40 -34.93
N PRO A 81 26.44 -18.47 -35.10
CA PRO A 81 27.11 -18.70 -36.37
C PRO A 81 26.61 -19.99 -37.02
N LYS A 82 26.14 -19.80 -38.28
CA LYS A 82 25.90 -20.74 -39.39
C LYS A 82 25.89 -22.25 -39.12
#